data_AF-W7VS57-F1
#
_entry.id   AF-W7VS57-F1
#
_cell.length_a   1.000
_cell.length_b   1.000
_cell.length_c   1.000
_cell.angle_alpha   90.00
_cell.angle_beta   90.00
_cell.angle_gamma   90.00
#
_symmetry.space_group_name_H-M   'P 1'
#
loop_
_entity.id
_entity.type
_entity.pdbx_description
1 polymer ?
#
loop_
_entity_poly.entity_id
_entity_poly.type
_entity_poly.pdbx_seq_one_letter_code
_entity_poly.pdbx_strand_id
1 'polypeptide(L)'
;MPGATWALAEGADGAAHARSIPMQKMLEDALIVYAANGEMLRPENGYPLRLFIPGWEGNVSIKWLRRIKLGDQPWNLRSETARYTDPMPDGKWRQFSFAMEPSRW
;
A
#
# COMPACT_ATOMS: atom_id res chain seq x y z
N MET A 1 -12.69 -0.50 17.50
CA MET A 1 -11.53 -0.62 18.41
C MET A 1 -10.95 0.78 18.58
N PRO A 2 -11.14 1.43 19.74
CA PRO A 2 -10.52 2.72 19.99
C PRO A 2 -8.99 2.54 19.95
N GLY A 3 -8.29 3.17 19.01
CA GLY A 3 -6.82 3.18 18.97
C GLY A 3 -6.13 2.57 17.74
N ALA A 4 -6.86 2.07 16.74
CA ALA A 4 -6.20 1.64 15.50
C ALA A 4 -5.68 2.84 14.70
N THR A 5 -4.37 2.89 14.49
CA THR A 5 -3.64 3.95 13.75
C THR A 5 -3.05 3.46 12.43
N TRP A 6 -3.10 2.15 12.18
CA TRP A 6 -2.58 1.50 10.97
C TRP A 6 -3.57 0.46 10.40
N ALA A 7 -3.49 0.26 9.08
CA ALA A 7 -4.16 -0.81 8.36
C ALA A 7 -3.13 -1.66 7.60
N LEU A 8 -3.17 -2.97 7.80
CA LEU A 8 -2.51 -3.94 6.92
C LEU A 8 -3.45 -4.27 5.76
N ALA A 9 -3.06 -3.91 4.54
CA ALA A 9 -3.72 -4.35 3.32
C ALA A 9 -2.93 -5.51 2.70
N GLU A 10 -3.61 -6.59 2.31
CA GLU A 10 -2.98 -7.83 1.86
C GLU A 10 -3.65 -8.41 0.61
N GLY A 11 -2.82 -8.82 -0.34
CA GLY A 11 -3.19 -9.47 -1.60
C GLY A 11 -3.39 -10.98 -1.47
N ALA A 12 -4.07 -11.56 -2.46
CA ALA A 12 -4.34 -12.99 -2.59
C ALA A 12 -3.35 -13.75 -3.46
N ASP A 13 -2.29 -13.08 -3.93
CA ASP A 13 -1.26 -13.72 -4.74
C ASP A 13 -0.38 -14.66 -3.91
N GLY A 14 0.37 -15.54 -4.58
CA GLY A 14 1.25 -16.51 -3.91
C GLY A 14 2.35 -15.85 -3.06
N ALA A 15 2.71 -14.60 -3.35
CA ALA A 15 3.64 -13.83 -2.52
C ALA A 15 2.97 -13.18 -1.29
N ALA A 16 1.63 -13.19 -1.23
CA ALA A 16 0.82 -12.52 -0.22
C ALA A 16 1.29 -11.08 0.03
N HIS A 17 1.48 -10.31 -1.05
CA HIS A 17 2.04 -8.97 -0.92
C HIS A 17 1.14 -8.12 -0.04
N ALA A 18 1.74 -7.52 0.99
CA ALA A 18 1.02 -6.75 1.97
C ALA A 18 1.80 -5.50 2.38
N ARG A 19 1.06 -4.47 2.81
CA ARG A 19 1.59 -3.18 3.25
C ARG A 19 0.79 -2.60 4.40
N SER A 20 1.51 -1.99 5.33
CA SER A 20 1.03 -1.18 6.44
C SER A 20 0.81 0.24 5.96
N ILE A 21 -0.42 0.71 6.06
CA ILE A 21 -0.84 2.04 5.61
C ILE A 21 -1.37 2.80 6.83
N PRO A 22 -0.91 4.02 7.10
CA PRO A 22 -1.46 4.86 8.15
C PRO A 22 -2.97 5.05 7.99
N MET A 23 -3.71 4.96 9.10
CA MET A 23 -5.17 5.07 9.09
C MET A 23 -5.64 6.42 8.54
N GLN A 24 -4.87 7.49 8.80
CA GLN A 24 -5.15 8.81 8.26
C GLN A 24 -5.24 8.79 6.73
N LYS A 25 -4.26 8.19 6.04
CA LYS A 25 -4.26 8.07 4.58
C LYS A 25 -5.38 7.15 4.09
N MET A 26 -5.63 6.04 4.78
CA MET A 26 -6.73 5.12 4.45
C MET A 26 -8.10 5.81 4.48
N LEU A 27 -8.31 6.74 5.41
CA LEU A 27 -9.57 7.45 5.57
C LEU A 27 -9.69 8.71 4.70
N GLU A 28 -8.55 9.28 4.29
CA GLU A 28 -8.51 10.51 3.49
C GLU A 28 -8.93 10.27 2.03
N ASP A 29 -8.25 9.36 1.32
CA ASP A 29 -8.45 9.20 -0.13
C ASP A 29 -8.15 7.79 -0.69
N ALA A 30 -8.01 6.78 0.17
CA ALA A 30 -7.82 5.41 -0.31
C ALA A 30 -9.10 4.85 -0.96
N LEU A 31 -8.94 4.18 -2.09
CA LEU A 31 -10.05 3.64 -2.87
C LEU A 31 -10.00 2.11 -2.96
N ILE A 32 -11.14 1.48 -2.76
CA ILE A 32 -11.38 0.08 -3.14
C ILE A 32 -11.90 0.10 -4.57
N VAL A 33 -11.13 -0.47 -5.49
CA VAL A 33 -11.36 -0.34 -6.93
C VAL A 33 -11.66 -1.72 -7.51
N TYR A 34 -12.76 -1.81 -8.27
CA TYR A 34 -13.15 -3.01 -9.04
C TYR A 34 -13.15 -2.78 -10.56
N ALA A 35 -13.14 -1.51 -10.99
CA ALA A 35 -13.16 -1.08 -12.39
C ALA A 35 -12.25 0.13 -12.59
N ALA A 36 -11.65 0.25 -13.78
CA ALA A 36 -10.84 1.38 -14.18
C ALA A 36 -11.08 1.68 -15.66
N ASN A 37 -11.09 2.96 -16.03
CA ASN A 37 -11.28 3.41 -17.43
C ASN A 37 -12.56 2.86 -18.08
N GLY A 38 -13.64 2.72 -17.31
CA GLY A 38 -14.94 2.24 -17.80
C GLY A 38 -15.09 0.72 -17.92
N GLU A 39 -14.05 -0.05 -17.60
CA GLU A 39 -14.06 -1.52 -17.68
C GLU A 39 -13.70 -2.16 -16.33
N MET A 40 -14.08 -3.42 -16.13
CA MET A 40 -13.57 -4.20 -15.00
C MET A 40 -12.04 -4.23 -15.01
N LEU A 41 -11.44 -4.32 -13.82
CA LEU A 41 -9.99 -4.49 -13.73
C LEU A 41 -9.53 -5.68 -14.57
N ARG A 42 -8.41 -5.53 -15.27
CA ARG A 42 -7.74 -6.66 -15.90
C ARG A 42 -7.11 -7.55 -14.83
N PRO A 43 -6.94 -8.87 -15.06
CA PRO A 43 -6.33 -9.79 -14.10
C PRO A 43 -5.00 -9.28 -13.55
N GLU A 44 -4.12 -8.77 -14.40
CA GLU A 44 -2.80 -8.23 -14.04
C GLU A 44 -2.87 -6.95 -13.19
N ASN A 45 -3.98 -6.23 -13.27
CA ASN A 45 -4.24 -4.99 -12.53
C ASN A 45 -4.97 -5.24 -11.20
N GLY A 46 -5.28 -6.49 -10.85
CA GLY A 46 -5.82 -6.86 -9.55
C GLY A 46 -7.29 -7.27 -9.55
N TYR A 47 -7.85 -7.72 -10.68
CA TYR A 47 -9.22 -8.28 -10.70
C TYR A 47 -9.42 -9.36 -9.62
N PRO A 48 -10.54 -9.36 -8.87
CA PRO A 48 -11.70 -8.49 -9.03
C PRO A 48 -11.61 -7.19 -8.23
N LEU A 49 -10.64 -7.06 -7.32
CA LEU A 49 -10.59 -5.99 -6.34
C LEU A 49 -9.15 -5.61 -6.02
N ARG A 50 -8.87 -4.30 -6.00
CA ARG A 50 -7.59 -3.76 -5.53
C ARG A 50 -7.80 -2.59 -4.58
N LEU A 51 -6.77 -2.33 -3.78
CA LEU A 51 -6.59 -1.05 -3.12
C LEU A 51 -5.84 -0.10 -4.06
N PHE A 52 -6.24 1.15 -4.09
CA PHE A 52 -5.56 2.24 -4.79
C PHE A 52 -5.34 3.41 -3.83
N ILE A 53 -4.09 3.88 -3.75
CA ILE A 53 -3.67 4.98 -2.87
C ILE A 53 -3.12 6.12 -3.73
N PRO A 54 -3.90 7.19 -3.96
CA PRO A 54 -3.46 8.32 -4.78
C PRO A 54 -2.19 8.99 -4.23
N GLY A 55 -1.27 9.33 -5.14
CA GLY A 55 -0.04 10.07 -4.83
C GLY A 55 1.05 9.26 -4.11
N TRP A 56 0.81 7.99 -3.80
CA TRP A 56 1.79 7.12 -3.14
C TRP A 56 2.35 6.07 -4.09
N GLU A 57 3.52 5.54 -3.76
CA GLU A 57 4.20 4.48 -4.52
C GLU A 57 3.25 3.34 -4.93
N GLY A 58 3.40 2.84 -6.16
CA GLY A 58 2.51 1.79 -6.68
C GLY A 58 2.48 0.49 -5.84
N ASN A 59 3.54 0.23 -5.07
CA ASN A 59 3.65 -0.94 -4.19
C ASN A 59 2.68 -0.92 -2.99
N VAL A 60 2.11 0.24 -2.58
CA VAL A 60 1.07 0.32 -1.53
C VAL A 60 -0.33 0.08 -2.09
N SER A 61 -0.51 0.18 -3.41
CA SER A 61 -1.77 -0.07 -4.09
C SER A 61 -1.95 -1.57 -4.36
N ILE A 62 -2.31 -2.31 -3.30
CA ILE A 62 -2.40 -3.77 -3.25
C ILE A 62 -3.38 -4.34 -4.29
N LYS A 63 -2.87 -5.20 -5.17
CA LYS A 63 -3.68 -5.96 -6.14
C LYS A 63 -4.26 -7.22 -5.50
N TRP A 64 -5.39 -7.70 -6.04
CA TRP A 64 -6.07 -8.91 -5.57
C TRP A 64 -6.37 -8.85 -4.07
N LEU A 65 -6.90 -7.71 -3.61
CA LEU A 65 -7.10 -7.41 -2.21
C LEU A 65 -8.02 -8.45 -1.56
N ARG A 66 -7.52 -9.12 -0.52
CA ARG A 66 -8.30 -10.12 0.24
C ARG A 66 -8.53 -9.77 1.70
N ARG A 67 -7.73 -8.89 2.28
CA ARG A 67 -7.81 -8.56 3.70
C ARG A 67 -7.35 -7.13 3.99
N ILE A 68 -8.11 -6.46 4.86
CA ILE A 68 -7.69 -5.26 5.57
C ILE A 68 -7.77 -5.57 7.06
N LYS A 69 -6.64 -5.50 7.78
CA LYS A 69 -6.55 -5.74 9.22
C LYS A 69 -6.11 -4.48 9.92
N LEU A 70 -6.83 -4.08 10.97
CA LEU A 70 -6.53 -2.88 11.75
C LEU A 70 -5.55 -3.19 12.90
N GLY A 71 -4.67 -2.23 13.19
CA GLY A 71 -3.67 -2.32 14.26
C GLY A 71 -3.23 -0.94 14.76
N ASP A 72 -2.49 -0.92 15.85
CA ASP A 72 -1.92 0.26 16.51
C ASP A 72 -0.47 0.56 16.08
N GLN A 73 0.14 -0.34 15.31
CA GLN A 73 1.52 -0.24 14.81
C GLN A 73 1.64 -0.85 13.39
N PRO A 74 2.67 -0.47 12.60
CA PRO A 74 2.95 -1.12 11.33
C PRO A 74 3.46 -2.56 11.53
N TRP A 75 3.28 -3.42 10.54
CA TRP A 75 3.67 -4.83 10.60
C TRP A 75 5.16 -5.09 10.33
N ASN A 76 5.91 -4.09 9.85
CA ASN A 76 7.35 -4.17 9.55
C ASN A 76 7.70 -5.38 8.65
N LEU A 77 6.91 -5.56 7.60
CA LEU A 77 7.08 -6.64 6.63
C LEU A 77 8.42 -6.50 5.88
N ARG A 78 8.85 -7.57 5.19
CA ARG A 78 10.05 -7.52 4.32
C ARG A 78 9.96 -6.38 3.29
N SER A 79 8.77 -6.12 2.76
CA SER A 79 8.44 -5.04 1.84
C SER A 79 8.48 -3.64 2.46
N GLU A 80 8.69 -3.52 3.78
CA GLU A 80 8.73 -2.27 4.54
C GLU A 80 10.09 -2.05 5.23
N THR A 81 10.97 -3.05 5.17
CA THR A 81 12.27 -3.10 5.88
C THR A 81 13.41 -3.31 4.89
N ALA A 82 13.41 -4.45 4.18
CA ALA A 82 14.47 -4.84 3.25
C ALA A 82 14.27 -4.36 1.80
N ARG A 83 13.06 -3.88 1.50
CA ARG A 83 12.66 -3.34 0.19
C ARG A 83 11.86 -2.06 0.45
N TYR A 84 11.85 -1.17 -0.54
CA TYR A 84 11.13 0.10 -0.47
C TYR A 84 11.51 0.94 0.75
N THR A 85 12.80 0.90 1.07
CA THR A 85 13.46 1.73 2.05
C THR A 85 14.60 2.45 1.36
N ASP A 86 14.76 3.73 1.65
CA ASP A 86 15.73 4.56 0.95
C ASP A 86 17.05 4.61 1.74
N PRO A 87 18.19 4.28 1.14
CA PRO A 87 19.47 4.48 1.78
C PRO A 87 19.76 5.99 1.92
N MET A 88 20.19 6.39 3.09
CA MET A 88 20.55 7.77 3.41
C MET A 88 22.09 7.93 3.47
N PRO A 89 22.63 9.13 3.20
CA PRO A 89 24.08 9.36 3.21
C PRO A 89 24.79 9.05 4.53
N ASP A 90 24.06 9.07 5.65
CA ASP A 90 24.57 8.75 6.99
C ASP A 90 24.57 7.25 7.31
N GLY A 91 24.33 6.39 6.32
CA GLY A 91 24.27 4.93 6.48
C GLY A 91 22.97 4.41 7.09
N LYS A 92 21.99 5.28 7.36
CA LYS A 92 20.64 4.88 7.79
C LYS A 92 19.75 4.59 6.59
N TRP A 93 18.59 4.01 6.88
CA TRP A 93 17.56 3.71 5.91
C TRP A 93 16.27 4.41 6.31
N ARG A 94 15.66 5.14 5.38
CA ARG A 94 14.35 5.75 5.58
C ARG A 94 13.27 4.72 5.24
N GLN A 95 12.40 4.45 6.20
CA GLN A 95 11.22 3.62 6.00
C GLN A 95 10.00 4.48 5.70
N PHE A 96 9.00 3.89 5.03
CA PHE A 96 7.69 4.51 4.83
C PHE A 96 7.72 5.84 4.04
N SER A 97 8.66 5.97 3.10
CA SER A 97 8.74 7.08 2.13
C SER A 97 7.66 6.95 1.04
N PHE A 98 6.40 6.86 1.42
CA PHE A 98 5.35 6.46 0.48
C PHE A 98 5.01 7.51 -0.58
N ALA A 99 5.08 8.80 -0.23
CA ALA A 99 4.66 9.87 -1.12
C ALA A 99 5.63 9.99 -2.30
N MET A 100 5.10 9.96 -3.51
CA MET A 100 5.90 10.17 -4.70
C MET A 100 6.05 11.67 -4.96
N GLU A 101 7.28 12.12 -5.11
CA GLU A 101 7.55 13.50 -5.51
C GLU A 101 7.10 13.74 -6.96
N PRO A 102 6.65 14.97 -7.30
CA PRO A 102 6.31 15.32 -8.66
C PRO A 102 7.52 15.12 -9.59
N SER A 103 7.43 14.16 -10.49
CA SER A 103 8.41 13.98 -11.55
C SER A 103 7.99 14.78 -12.78
N ARG A 104 8.88 15.65 -13.27
CA ARG A 104 8.81 16.19 -14.63
C ARG A 104 9.71 15.30 -15.49
N TRP A 105 9.09 14.48 -16.33
CA TRP A 105 9.76 13.86 -17.47
C TRP A 105 9.62 14.78 -18.68
#